data_AF-A0A2A2RPI6-F1
#
_entry.id   AF-A0A2A2RPI6-F1
#
_cell.length_a   1.000
_cell.length_b   1.000
_cell.length_c   1.000
_cell.angle_alpha   90.00
_cell.angle_beta   90.00
_cell.angle_gamma   90.00
#
_symmetry.space_group_name_H-M   'P 1'
#
loop_
_entity.id
_entity.type
_entity.pdbx_description
1 polymer ?
#
loop_
_entity_poly.entity_id
_entity_poly.type
_entity_poly.pdbx_seq_one_letter_code
_entity_poly.pdbx_strand_id
1 'polypeptide(L)'
;MLLTPVSLEKLAGLLADAHAGRRPVAGVDLSAIAALREHTPEDMTVTVEGGMNLAELQARLAARGQWLPIDPPHLERVTIRQLLAENLSGPRRCGFGTIREHLIGLEAGLADGRIVHSGGKVVKNVAGYDLLKLFVGARDSLGIITAATFKLRPLPAAEAFASISFGTLPEAMALVDAVVASALTPVALELDNLQLTPGVPFQFNVFIAFAGSTEEVAWQRAEAVKLGFPAACAVMAPADNPATPLAPLPRDSAFWSSSVSPVSHSSVLPSNLAAALAPLGQTPFIARAANGVFYHRSPAPPRAVAGPVSQLARRLKDAFDPHHILPDLTL
;
A
#
# COMPACT_ATOMS: atom_id res chain seq x y z
N MET A 1 -22.86 0.14 14.77
CA MET A 1 -22.57 -1.13 15.46
C MET A 1 -21.23 -1.69 14.99
N LEU A 2 -20.49 -2.40 15.84
CA LEU A 2 -19.30 -3.16 15.44
C LEU A 2 -19.72 -4.61 15.20
N LEU A 3 -19.34 -5.18 14.05
CA LEU A 3 -19.61 -6.59 13.74
C LEU A 3 -18.38 -7.44 14.04
N THR A 4 -18.58 -8.59 14.68
CA THR A 4 -17.51 -9.55 15.05
C THR A 4 -17.90 -10.98 14.61
N PRO A 5 -18.08 -11.22 13.30
CA PRO A 5 -18.48 -12.52 12.80
C PRO A 5 -17.40 -13.59 13.02
N VAL A 6 -17.83 -14.80 13.38
CA VAL A 6 -16.95 -15.99 13.49
C VAL A 6 -16.92 -16.84 12.21
N SER A 7 -17.74 -16.50 11.22
CA SER A 7 -17.83 -17.18 9.92
C SER A 7 -18.43 -16.25 8.86
N LEU A 8 -18.26 -16.61 7.59
CA LEU A 8 -18.83 -15.88 6.45
C LEU A 8 -20.36 -15.86 6.50
N GLU A 9 -20.98 -16.99 6.85
CA GLU A 9 -22.43 -17.09 7.04
C GLU A 9 -22.93 -16.15 8.14
N LYS A 10 -22.19 -16.06 9.25
CA LYS A 10 -22.55 -15.16 10.34
C LYS A 10 -22.43 -13.69 9.93
N LEU A 11 -21.40 -13.34 9.15
CA LEU A 11 -21.26 -11.99 8.60
C LEU A 11 -22.44 -11.64 7.68
N ALA A 12 -22.80 -12.54 6.76
CA ALA A 12 -23.92 -12.34 5.84
C ALA A 12 -25.23 -12.07 6.59
N GLY A 13 -25.55 -12.87 7.60
CA GLY A 13 -26.74 -12.67 8.44
C GLY A 13 -26.70 -11.34 9.21
N LEU A 14 -25.56 -10.98 9.80
CA LEU A 14 -25.40 -9.70 10.51
C LEU A 14 -25.59 -8.48 9.59
N LEU A 15 -25.08 -8.54 8.36
CA LEU A 15 -25.26 -7.49 7.36
C LEU A 15 -26.74 -7.39 6.93
N ALA A 16 -27.38 -8.51 6.63
CA ALA A 16 -28.80 -8.55 6.29
C ALA A 16 -29.69 -7.98 7.41
N ASP A 17 -29.42 -8.35 8.67
CA ASP A 17 -30.12 -7.83 9.85
C ASP A 17 -29.88 -6.34 10.07
N ALA A 18 -28.66 -5.85 9.79
CA ALA A 18 -28.35 -4.43 9.86
C ALA A 18 -29.07 -3.65 8.76
N HIS A 19 -29.14 -4.20 7.55
CA HIS A 19 -29.79 -3.62 6.39
C HIS A 19 -31.30 -3.52 6.57
N ALA A 20 -31.96 -4.62 6.95
CA ALA A 20 -33.39 -4.65 7.23
C ALA A 20 -33.77 -3.67 8.35
N GLY A 21 -32.92 -3.56 9.38
CA GLY A 21 -33.10 -2.63 10.49
C GLY A 21 -32.61 -1.20 10.23
N ARG A 22 -32.02 -0.90 9.06
CA ARG A 22 -31.37 0.38 8.72
C ARG A 22 -30.40 0.87 9.80
N ARG A 23 -29.60 -0.05 10.35
CA ARG A 23 -28.69 0.23 11.45
C ARG A 23 -27.26 0.40 10.92
N PRO A 24 -26.62 1.57 11.12
CA PRO A 24 -25.26 1.78 10.68
C PRO A 24 -24.25 0.80 11.30
N VAL A 25 -23.35 0.30 10.49
CA VAL A 25 -22.17 -0.52 10.79
C VAL A 25 -20.97 0.41 10.86
N ALA A 26 -20.44 0.59 12.06
CA ALA A 26 -19.31 1.47 12.34
C ALA A 26 -17.96 0.79 12.04
N GLY A 27 -17.94 -0.54 11.96
CA GLY A 27 -16.75 -1.32 11.66
C GLY A 27 -17.03 -2.81 11.68
N VAL A 28 -16.05 -3.58 11.22
CA VAL A 28 -16.06 -5.05 11.24
C VAL A 28 -14.71 -5.54 11.71
N ASP A 29 -14.72 -6.49 12.63
CA ASP A 29 -13.57 -7.26 13.07
C ASP A 29 -13.64 -8.65 12.44
N LEU A 30 -12.70 -8.97 11.57
CA LEU A 30 -12.61 -10.25 10.86
C LEU A 30 -11.54 -11.17 11.47
N SER A 31 -11.04 -10.92 12.68
CA SER A 31 -9.98 -11.72 13.31
C SER A 31 -10.28 -13.23 13.37
N ALA A 32 -11.56 -13.64 13.44
CA ALA A 32 -11.98 -15.03 13.37
C ALA A 32 -12.07 -15.62 11.94
N ILE A 33 -11.92 -14.78 10.91
CA ILE A 33 -11.93 -15.12 9.47
C ILE A 33 -10.58 -14.69 8.88
N ALA A 34 -9.53 -15.38 9.32
CA ALA A 34 -8.13 -15.02 9.12
C ALA A 34 -7.27 -16.20 8.59
N ALA A 35 -7.88 -17.18 7.92
CA ALA A 35 -7.16 -18.34 7.41
C ALA A 35 -6.44 -18.08 6.07
N LEU A 36 -5.34 -18.78 5.84
CA LEU A 36 -4.80 -18.98 4.49
C LEU A 36 -5.62 -20.12 3.85
N ARG A 37 -6.46 -19.78 2.87
CA ARG A 37 -7.38 -20.76 2.25
C ARG A 37 -6.64 -21.68 1.28
N GLU A 38 -5.74 -21.11 0.49
CA GLU A 38 -4.99 -21.84 -0.53
C GLU A 38 -3.70 -21.10 -0.89
N HIS A 39 -2.61 -21.83 -1.08
CA HIS A 39 -1.36 -21.33 -1.63
C HIS A 39 -0.88 -22.33 -2.66
N THR A 40 -0.76 -21.89 -3.90
CA THR A 40 -0.30 -22.70 -5.04
C THR A 40 1.02 -22.09 -5.53
N PRO A 41 2.17 -22.52 -4.96
CA PRO A 41 3.47 -21.92 -5.27
C PRO A 41 3.85 -22.00 -6.74
N GLU A 42 3.47 -23.09 -7.41
CA GLU A 42 3.75 -23.34 -8.83
C GLU A 42 3.10 -22.28 -9.72
N ASP A 43 1.91 -21.83 -9.33
CA ASP A 43 1.14 -20.79 -10.04
C ASP A 43 1.46 -19.38 -9.54
N MET A 44 2.30 -19.24 -8.50
CA MET A 44 2.56 -17.98 -7.81
C MET A 44 1.25 -17.30 -7.37
N THR A 45 0.32 -18.07 -6.78
CA THR A 45 -0.95 -17.51 -6.29
C THR A 45 -1.27 -17.91 -4.86
N VAL A 46 -1.97 -17.03 -4.15
CA VAL A 46 -2.47 -17.30 -2.79
C VAL A 46 -3.87 -16.74 -2.62
N THR A 47 -4.75 -17.50 -1.97
CA THR A 47 -6.05 -17.04 -1.48
C THR A 47 -6.03 -17.01 0.05
N VAL A 48 -6.36 -15.86 0.61
CA VAL A 48 -6.26 -15.58 2.05
C VAL A 48 -7.48 -14.79 2.52
N GLU A 49 -7.88 -15.02 3.76
CA GLU A 49 -9.00 -14.31 4.37
C GLU A 49 -8.64 -12.91 4.86
N GLY A 50 -9.65 -12.04 4.91
CA GLY A 50 -9.52 -10.62 5.18
C GLY A 50 -8.95 -10.31 6.56
N GLY A 51 -9.13 -11.19 7.55
CA GLY A 51 -8.63 -11.02 8.91
C GLY A 51 -7.16 -11.36 9.11
N MET A 52 -6.49 -12.04 8.16
CA MET A 52 -5.07 -12.39 8.30
C MET A 52 -4.22 -11.11 8.28
N ASN A 53 -3.19 -11.05 9.13
CA ASN A 53 -2.21 -9.96 9.09
C ASN A 53 -1.25 -10.13 7.92
N LEU A 54 -0.86 -9.03 7.29
CA LEU A 54 0.06 -9.04 6.14
C LEU A 54 1.42 -9.62 6.53
N ALA A 55 1.94 -9.30 7.72
CA ALA A 55 3.20 -9.89 8.20
C ALA A 55 3.14 -11.42 8.32
N GLU A 56 2.00 -11.97 8.75
CA GLU A 56 1.80 -13.42 8.83
C GLU A 56 1.77 -14.04 7.43
N LEU A 57 1.04 -13.43 6.49
CA LEU A 57 1.02 -13.88 5.10
C LEU A 57 2.43 -13.87 4.52
N GLN A 58 3.18 -12.78 4.66
CA GLN A 58 4.54 -12.66 4.15
C GLN A 58 5.46 -13.72 4.73
N ALA A 59 5.35 -14.04 6.03
CA ALA A 59 6.11 -15.13 6.65
C ALA A 59 5.85 -16.49 6.01
N ARG A 60 4.57 -16.80 5.74
CA ARG A 60 4.16 -18.07 5.11
C ARG A 60 4.65 -18.16 3.67
N LEU A 61 4.59 -17.06 2.92
CA LEU A 61 5.06 -17.00 1.53
C LEU A 61 6.59 -17.09 1.44
N ALA A 62 7.31 -16.43 2.35
CA ALA A 62 8.76 -16.42 2.40
C ALA A 62 9.34 -17.83 2.61
N ALA A 63 8.66 -18.67 3.39
CA ALA A 63 9.02 -20.09 3.55
C ALA A 63 9.01 -20.90 2.23
N ARG A 64 8.38 -20.36 1.18
CA ARG A 64 8.37 -20.92 -0.18
C ARG A 64 9.17 -20.08 -1.19
N GLY A 65 9.98 -19.14 -0.72
CA GLY A 65 10.77 -18.25 -1.59
C GLY A 65 9.92 -17.25 -2.36
N GLN A 66 8.73 -16.92 -1.87
CA GLN A 66 7.77 -16.04 -2.52
C GLN A 66 7.36 -14.90 -1.59
N TRP A 67 6.74 -13.87 -2.16
CA TRP A 67 6.14 -12.78 -1.40
C TRP A 67 5.03 -12.08 -2.20
N LEU A 68 4.14 -11.40 -1.48
CA LEU A 68 3.25 -10.39 -2.03
C LEU A 68 4.03 -9.08 -2.07
N PRO A 69 4.28 -8.48 -3.26
CA PRO A 69 5.25 -7.40 -3.37
C PRO A 69 4.69 -6.03 -2.98
N ILE A 70 4.24 -5.91 -1.73
CA ILE A 70 3.62 -4.74 -1.11
C ILE A 70 4.12 -4.60 0.34
N ASP A 71 4.48 -3.39 0.72
CA ASP A 71 5.25 -3.07 1.92
C ASP A 71 4.72 -1.83 2.67
N PRO A 72 3.43 -1.80 3.06
CA PRO A 72 2.89 -0.67 3.79
C PRO A 72 3.58 -0.51 5.16
N PRO A 73 3.56 0.71 5.73
CA PRO A 73 3.99 0.92 7.11
C PRO A 73 3.23 0.02 8.09
N HIS A 74 3.88 -0.38 9.19
CA HIS A 74 3.28 -1.17 10.27
C HIS A 74 2.58 -2.46 9.79
N LEU A 75 3.21 -3.20 8.88
CA LEU A 75 2.63 -4.40 8.26
C LEU A 75 2.13 -5.46 9.27
N GLU A 76 2.65 -5.46 10.49
CA GLU A 76 2.24 -6.36 11.57
C GLU A 76 0.84 -6.05 12.13
N ARG A 77 0.32 -4.84 11.84
CA ARG A 77 -1.01 -4.36 12.25
C ARG A 77 -2.00 -4.31 11.08
N VAL A 78 -1.52 -4.52 9.86
CA VAL A 78 -2.34 -4.40 8.65
C VAL A 78 -2.94 -5.76 8.31
N THR A 79 -4.26 -5.85 8.41
CA THR A 79 -5.01 -7.01 7.91
C THR A 79 -5.14 -6.97 6.38
N ILE A 80 -5.37 -8.11 5.73
CA ILE A 80 -5.60 -8.17 4.27
C ILE A 80 -6.82 -7.32 3.85
N ARG A 81 -7.89 -7.29 4.66
CA ARG A 81 -9.02 -6.39 4.42
C ARG A 81 -8.57 -4.94 4.42
N GLN A 82 -7.88 -4.48 5.47
CA GLN A 82 -7.43 -3.08 5.59
C GLN A 82 -6.50 -2.70 4.44
N LEU A 83 -5.55 -3.58 4.11
CA LEU A 83 -4.65 -3.42 2.97
C LEU A 83 -5.40 -3.05 1.69
N LEU A 84 -6.49 -3.76 1.40
CA LEU A 84 -7.30 -3.55 0.20
C LEU A 84 -8.27 -2.38 0.34
N ALA A 85 -9.01 -2.31 1.45
CA ALA A 85 -10.03 -1.28 1.69
C ALA A 85 -9.42 0.13 1.70
N GLU A 86 -8.21 0.28 2.22
CA GLU A 86 -7.47 1.55 2.28
C GLU A 86 -6.49 1.72 1.11
N ASN A 87 -6.37 0.72 0.22
CA ASN A 87 -5.40 0.70 -0.89
C ASN A 87 -3.97 1.00 -0.40
N LEU A 88 -3.59 0.39 0.73
CA LEU A 88 -2.27 0.60 1.30
C LEU A 88 -1.21 0.04 0.37
N SER A 89 -0.11 0.76 0.30
CA SER A 89 1.09 0.43 -0.47
C SER A 89 2.28 0.95 0.31
N GLY A 90 3.48 0.65 -0.15
CA GLY A 90 4.69 1.21 0.43
C GLY A 90 5.66 1.75 -0.61
N PRO A 91 6.90 2.04 -0.20
CA PRO A 91 7.97 2.49 -1.07
C PRO A 91 8.18 1.60 -2.30
N ARG A 92 8.06 0.28 -2.14
CA ARG A 92 8.28 -0.70 -3.22
C ARG A 92 7.28 -0.63 -4.37
N ARG A 93 6.23 0.20 -4.24
CA ARG A 93 5.27 0.44 -5.33
C ARG A 93 5.89 1.02 -6.59
N CYS A 94 7.05 1.67 -6.48
CA CYS A 94 7.78 2.24 -7.62
C CYS A 94 8.16 1.15 -8.63
N GLY A 95 8.74 0.04 -8.18
CA GLY A 95 9.10 -1.08 -9.06
C GLY A 95 8.06 -2.18 -9.19
N PHE A 96 7.24 -2.40 -8.14
CA PHE A 96 6.33 -3.55 -8.11
C PHE A 96 4.86 -3.22 -8.33
N GLY A 97 4.48 -1.94 -8.42
CA GLY A 97 3.09 -1.51 -8.54
C GLY A 97 2.35 -1.49 -7.19
N THR A 98 1.03 -1.30 -7.22
CA THR A 98 0.19 -1.21 -6.02
C THR A 98 -0.48 -2.56 -5.74
N ILE A 99 -1.16 -2.66 -4.58
CA ILE A 99 -1.92 -3.87 -4.25
C ILE A 99 -2.98 -4.19 -5.30
N ARG A 100 -3.51 -3.16 -5.95
CA ARG A 100 -4.50 -3.29 -7.01
C ARG A 100 -3.97 -4.19 -8.13
N GLU A 101 -2.72 -4.05 -8.57
CA GLU A 101 -2.13 -4.84 -9.66
C GLU A 101 -1.92 -6.31 -9.29
N HIS A 102 -1.77 -6.61 -8.00
CA HIS A 102 -1.55 -7.98 -7.51
C HIS A 102 -2.84 -8.74 -7.19
N LEU A 103 -3.93 -8.02 -6.98
CA LEU A 103 -5.25 -8.61 -6.75
C LEU A 103 -5.82 -9.23 -8.04
N ILE A 104 -6.12 -10.53 -8.01
CA ILE A 104 -6.70 -11.29 -9.12
C ILE A 104 -8.07 -11.90 -8.79
N GLY A 105 -8.45 -11.92 -7.51
CA GLY A 105 -9.77 -12.36 -7.06
C GLY A 105 -10.15 -11.76 -5.71
N LEU A 106 -11.45 -11.60 -5.46
CA LEU A 106 -12.00 -10.99 -4.26
C LEU A 106 -13.31 -11.66 -3.87
N GLU A 107 -13.52 -11.84 -2.57
CA GLU A 107 -14.80 -12.18 -1.94
C GLU A 107 -15.21 -11.01 -1.02
N ALA A 108 -16.47 -10.59 -1.12
CA ALA A 108 -17.01 -9.53 -0.28
C ALA A 108 -18.45 -9.78 0.14
N GLY A 109 -18.80 -9.36 1.37
CA GLY A 109 -20.18 -9.28 1.84
C GLY A 109 -20.78 -7.90 1.56
N LEU A 110 -21.88 -7.84 0.82
CA LEU A 110 -22.60 -6.62 0.49
C LEU A 110 -23.51 -6.18 1.65
N ALA A 111 -23.99 -4.93 1.60
CA ALA A 111 -24.85 -4.37 2.64
C ALA A 111 -26.09 -5.22 2.91
N ASP A 112 -26.70 -5.82 1.88
CA ASP A 112 -27.88 -6.67 1.99
C ASP A 112 -27.59 -8.11 2.46
N GLY A 113 -26.33 -8.42 2.78
CA GLY A 113 -25.88 -9.73 3.25
C GLY A 113 -25.50 -10.72 2.15
N ARG A 114 -25.67 -10.37 0.86
CA ARG A 114 -25.17 -11.23 -0.23
C ARG A 114 -23.65 -11.33 -0.19
N ILE A 115 -23.13 -12.53 -0.35
CA ILE A 115 -21.71 -12.76 -0.61
C ILE A 115 -21.49 -12.77 -2.11
N VAL A 116 -20.55 -11.97 -2.58
CA VAL A 116 -20.18 -11.88 -3.99
C VAL A 116 -18.71 -12.21 -4.20
N HIS A 117 -18.44 -12.79 -5.36
CA HIS A 117 -17.09 -13.11 -5.82
C HIS A 117 -16.83 -12.39 -7.14
N SER A 118 -15.62 -11.88 -7.31
CA SER A 118 -15.18 -11.26 -8.56
C SER A 118 -13.72 -11.61 -8.83
N GLY A 119 -13.38 -11.81 -10.11
CA GLY A 119 -12.06 -12.26 -10.53
C GLY A 119 -11.94 -13.77 -10.60
N GLY A 120 -10.70 -14.26 -10.67
CA GLY A 120 -10.42 -15.70 -10.77
C GLY A 120 -8.93 -15.99 -10.74
N LYS A 121 -8.58 -17.25 -10.46
CA LYS A 121 -7.20 -17.76 -10.44
C LYS A 121 -6.69 -18.09 -11.85
N VAL A 122 -6.87 -17.17 -12.78
CA VAL A 122 -6.52 -17.40 -14.19
C VAL A 122 -5.59 -16.31 -14.69
N VAL A 123 -4.62 -16.71 -15.51
CA VAL A 123 -3.60 -15.81 -16.08
C VAL A 123 -4.22 -14.69 -16.91
N LYS A 124 -5.36 -14.95 -17.56
CA LYS A 124 -6.10 -13.97 -18.34
C LYS A 124 -7.58 -14.06 -17.99
N ASN A 125 -8.12 -13.00 -17.41
CA ASN A 125 -9.55 -12.83 -17.21
C ASN A 125 -10.04 -11.71 -18.13
N VAL A 126 -10.77 -12.07 -19.19
CA VAL A 126 -11.37 -11.13 -20.16
C VAL A 126 -12.90 -11.15 -20.13
N ALA A 127 -13.47 -11.77 -19.11
CA ALA A 127 -14.91 -11.90 -18.96
C ALA A 127 -15.45 -10.77 -18.06
N GLY A 128 -16.22 -9.86 -18.66
CA GLY A 128 -16.96 -8.82 -17.94
C GLY A 128 -16.09 -7.71 -17.35
N TYR A 129 -16.64 -7.01 -16.37
CA TYR A 129 -15.98 -5.90 -15.70
C TYR A 129 -15.12 -6.38 -14.54
N ASP A 130 -13.99 -5.71 -14.31
CA ASP A 130 -13.06 -5.98 -13.21
C ASP A 130 -13.57 -5.39 -11.88
N LEU A 131 -14.74 -5.87 -11.42
CA LEU A 131 -15.49 -5.30 -10.30
C LEU A 131 -14.74 -5.40 -8.97
N LEU A 132 -13.87 -6.39 -8.78
CA LEU A 132 -13.02 -6.49 -7.59
C LEU A 132 -12.17 -5.23 -7.36
N LYS A 133 -11.71 -4.55 -8.43
CA LYS A 133 -10.91 -3.33 -8.32
C LYS A 133 -11.73 -2.15 -7.76
N LEU A 134 -13.06 -2.21 -7.84
CA LEU A 134 -13.94 -1.18 -7.30
C LEU A 134 -13.88 -1.14 -5.77
N PHE A 135 -13.69 -2.28 -5.12
CA PHE A 135 -13.58 -2.39 -3.66
C PHE A 135 -12.23 -1.89 -3.12
N VAL A 136 -11.19 -1.89 -3.95
CA VAL A 136 -9.85 -1.46 -3.55
C VAL A 136 -9.81 0.06 -3.37
N GLY A 137 -9.60 0.51 -2.14
CA GLY A 137 -9.68 1.93 -1.76
C GLY A 137 -11.09 2.41 -1.40
N ALA A 138 -12.10 1.52 -1.41
CA ALA A 138 -13.48 1.88 -1.11
C ALA A 138 -13.76 2.03 0.41
N ARG A 139 -12.79 1.72 1.28
CA ARG A 139 -12.91 1.83 2.75
C ARG A 139 -14.20 1.22 3.29
N ASP A 140 -14.50 0.01 2.80
CA ASP A 140 -15.69 -0.79 3.12
C ASP A 140 -17.04 -0.18 2.75
N SER A 141 -17.07 0.97 2.05
CA SER A 141 -18.32 1.68 1.72
C SER A 141 -19.23 0.93 0.75
N LEU A 142 -18.67 0.00 -0.03
CA LEU A 142 -19.38 -0.80 -1.04
C LEU A 142 -19.61 -2.25 -0.59
N GLY A 143 -19.02 -2.66 0.54
CA GLY A 143 -19.05 -4.04 1.03
C GLY A 143 -17.79 -4.37 1.83
N ILE A 144 -17.89 -5.43 2.62
CA ILE A 144 -16.82 -5.89 3.50
C ILE A 144 -16.00 -6.97 2.79
N ILE A 145 -14.71 -6.72 2.55
CA ILE A 145 -13.81 -7.70 1.93
C ILE A 145 -13.51 -8.83 2.92
N THR A 146 -13.86 -10.07 2.56
CA THR A 146 -13.73 -11.26 3.43
C THR A 146 -12.61 -12.19 3.01
N ALA A 147 -12.25 -12.20 1.73
CA ALA A 147 -11.07 -12.90 1.23
C ALA A 147 -10.56 -12.28 -0.06
N ALA A 148 -9.29 -12.52 -0.35
CA ALA A 148 -8.62 -12.02 -1.53
C ALA A 148 -7.69 -13.08 -2.11
N THR A 149 -7.55 -13.06 -3.43
CA THR A 149 -6.58 -13.87 -4.16
C THR A 149 -5.57 -12.96 -4.83
N PHE A 150 -4.30 -13.24 -4.59
CA PHE A 150 -3.18 -12.47 -5.11
C PHE A 150 -2.30 -13.29 -6.03
N LYS A 151 -1.73 -12.63 -7.04
CA LYS A 151 -0.51 -13.10 -7.70
C LYS A 151 0.71 -12.71 -6.86
N LEU A 152 1.70 -13.57 -6.84
CA LEU A 152 2.91 -13.46 -6.04
C LEU A 152 4.12 -13.21 -6.93
N ARG A 153 5.25 -12.91 -6.29
CA ARG A 153 6.55 -12.89 -6.94
C ARG A 153 7.54 -13.76 -6.19
N PRO A 154 8.59 -14.28 -6.87
CA PRO A 154 9.75 -14.79 -6.19
C PRO A 154 10.38 -13.70 -5.31
N LEU A 155 11.01 -14.11 -4.22
CA LEU A 155 11.89 -13.22 -3.49
C LEU A 155 13.10 -12.84 -4.37
N PRO A 156 13.50 -11.56 -4.38
CA PRO A 156 14.69 -11.13 -5.09
C PRO A 156 15.95 -11.80 -4.51
N ALA A 157 16.92 -12.10 -5.37
CA ALA A 157 18.19 -12.70 -4.96
C ALA A 157 19.12 -11.69 -4.28
N ALA A 158 18.96 -10.40 -4.60
CA ALA A 158 19.72 -9.32 -4.00
C ALA A 158 18.86 -8.06 -3.81
N GLU A 159 19.22 -7.26 -2.81
CA GLU A 159 18.72 -5.91 -2.60
C GLU A 159 19.90 -4.95 -2.37
N ALA A 160 19.76 -3.70 -2.82
CA ALA A 160 20.70 -2.62 -2.50
C ALA A 160 19.94 -1.31 -2.31
N PHE A 161 20.44 -0.46 -1.42
CA PHE A 161 19.87 0.86 -1.21
C PHE A 161 20.94 1.91 -0.93
N ALA A 162 20.65 3.15 -1.32
CA ALA A 162 21.51 4.30 -1.10
C ALA A 162 20.67 5.53 -0.73
N SER A 163 21.29 6.45 -0.01
CA SER A 163 20.70 7.76 0.27
C SER A 163 21.73 8.87 0.15
N ILE A 164 21.26 10.06 -0.21
CA ILE A 164 22.05 11.29 -0.28
C ILE A 164 21.20 12.44 0.22
N SER A 165 21.85 13.39 0.88
CA SER A 165 21.19 14.53 1.53
C SER A 165 21.55 15.84 0.86
N PHE A 166 20.60 16.77 0.82
CA PHE A 166 20.71 18.08 0.18
C PHE A 166 20.22 19.18 1.13
N GLY A 167 20.78 20.38 0.99
CA GLY A 167 20.33 21.54 1.76
C GLY A 167 19.02 22.12 1.28
N THR A 168 18.67 21.90 0.00
CA THR A 168 17.49 22.51 -0.63
C THR A 168 16.64 21.49 -1.39
N LEU A 169 15.32 21.75 -1.46
CA LEU A 169 14.38 20.92 -2.21
C LEU A 169 14.71 20.89 -3.73
N PRO A 170 15.08 22.01 -4.39
CA PRO A 170 15.45 21.97 -5.81
C PRO A 170 16.65 21.07 -6.11
N GLU A 171 17.67 21.03 -5.27
CA GLU A 171 18.83 20.14 -5.45
C GLU A 171 18.42 18.67 -5.33
N ALA A 172 17.63 18.32 -4.32
CA ALA A 172 17.09 16.97 -4.15
C ALA A 172 16.22 16.55 -5.34
N MET A 173 15.35 17.44 -5.82
CA MET A 173 14.49 17.19 -6.97
C MET A 173 15.28 17.03 -8.27
N ALA A 174 16.38 17.77 -8.46
CA ALA A 174 17.25 17.60 -9.61
C ALA A 174 17.84 16.18 -9.68
N LEU A 175 18.19 15.58 -8.53
CA LEU A 175 18.61 14.18 -8.50
C LEU A 175 17.46 13.22 -8.79
N VAL A 176 16.27 13.46 -8.23
CA VAL A 176 15.07 12.65 -8.53
C VAL A 176 14.80 12.64 -10.04
N ASP A 177 14.83 13.82 -10.68
CA ASP A 177 14.62 13.97 -12.12
C ASP A 177 15.71 13.25 -12.92
N ALA A 178 16.97 13.36 -12.49
CA ALA A 178 18.10 12.65 -13.12
C ALA A 178 17.94 11.12 -13.04
N VAL A 179 17.47 10.58 -11.91
CA VAL A 179 17.18 9.15 -11.76
C VAL A 179 16.04 8.74 -12.69
N VAL A 180 14.94 9.50 -12.72
CA VAL A 180 13.77 9.21 -13.58
C VAL A 180 14.13 9.27 -15.07
N ALA A 181 15.04 10.16 -15.46
CA ALA A 181 15.53 10.28 -16.84
C ALA A 181 16.61 9.24 -17.22
N SER A 182 17.09 8.45 -16.27
CA SER A 182 18.15 7.46 -16.48
C SER A 182 17.61 6.09 -16.90
N ALA A 183 18.51 5.14 -17.14
CA ALA A 183 18.17 3.73 -17.38
C ALA A 183 17.94 2.92 -16.09
N LEU A 184 18.00 3.56 -14.91
CA LEU A 184 17.74 2.90 -13.63
C LEU A 184 16.27 2.48 -13.53
N THR A 185 16.04 1.32 -12.91
CA THR A 185 14.70 0.78 -12.63
C THR A 185 14.58 0.50 -11.12
N PRO A 186 14.55 1.56 -10.29
CA PRO A 186 14.50 1.40 -8.85
C PRO A 186 13.17 0.79 -8.40
N VAL A 187 13.23 -0.05 -7.37
CA VAL A 187 12.04 -0.56 -6.70
C VAL A 187 11.46 0.45 -5.72
N ALA A 188 12.27 1.40 -5.24
CA ALA A 188 11.82 2.57 -4.48
C ALA A 188 12.66 3.80 -4.86
N LEU A 189 12.00 4.95 -5.04
CA LEU A 189 12.63 6.26 -5.21
C LEU A 189 11.84 7.24 -4.35
N GLU A 190 12.47 7.70 -3.28
CA GLU A 190 11.82 8.38 -2.17
C GLU A 190 12.51 9.71 -1.88
N LEU A 191 11.73 10.67 -1.42
CA LEU A 191 12.20 11.97 -0.96
C LEU A 191 11.58 12.28 0.40
N ASP A 192 12.37 12.70 1.37
CA ASP A 192 11.86 13.13 2.68
C ASP A 192 12.68 14.28 3.26
N ASN A 193 12.19 14.85 4.36
CA ASN A 193 12.92 15.81 5.19
C ASN A 193 12.87 15.40 6.66
N LEU A 194 12.86 14.09 6.93
CA LEU A 194 12.80 13.57 8.29
C LEU A 194 14.12 13.87 9.02
N GLN A 195 14.03 14.54 10.16
CA GLN A 195 15.19 14.76 11.04
C GLN A 195 15.44 13.51 11.86
N LEU A 196 16.12 12.53 11.26
CA LEU A 196 16.42 11.25 11.89
C LEU A 196 17.58 11.33 12.90
N THR A 197 18.42 12.36 12.80
CA THR A 197 19.60 12.52 13.65
C THR A 197 19.58 13.88 14.36
N PRO A 198 19.49 13.89 15.71
CA PRO A 198 19.56 15.13 16.47
C PRO A 198 20.86 15.91 16.20
N GLY A 199 20.75 17.22 16.01
CA GLY A 199 21.90 18.10 15.79
C GLY A 199 22.43 18.17 14.36
N VAL A 200 21.87 17.40 13.42
CA VAL A 200 22.14 17.56 11.99
C VAL A 200 21.28 18.71 11.43
N PRO A 201 21.83 19.60 10.58
CA PRO A 201 21.04 20.64 9.92
C PRO A 201 19.85 20.09 9.15
N PHE A 202 18.81 20.92 9.00
CA PHE A 202 17.67 20.57 8.15
C PHE A 202 18.15 20.23 6.74
N GLN A 203 17.67 19.09 6.23
CA GLN A 203 18.09 18.56 4.95
C GLN A 203 16.94 17.78 4.29
N PHE A 204 17.04 17.64 2.98
CA PHE A 204 16.21 16.76 2.18
C PHE A 204 16.99 15.50 1.85
N ASN A 205 16.40 14.32 2.01
CA ASN A 205 17.04 13.04 1.75
C ASN A 205 16.39 12.40 0.53
N VAL A 206 17.20 12.07 -0.49
CA VAL A 206 16.78 11.22 -1.60
C VAL A 206 17.25 9.82 -1.30
N PHE A 207 16.32 8.86 -1.30
CA PHE A 207 16.58 7.45 -1.08
C PHE A 207 16.20 6.65 -2.32
N ILE A 208 17.05 5.69 -2.68
CA ILE A 208 16.83 4.79 -3.81
C ILE A 208 17.09 3.34 -3.37
N ALA A 209 16.26 2.41 -3.87
CA ALA A 209 16.47 0.98 -3.66
C ALA A 209 16.29 0.18 -4.95
N PHE A 210 17.01 -0.93 -5.03
CA PHE A 210 16.99 -1.91 -6.11
C PHE A 210 16.76 -3.30 -5.52
N ALA A 211 15.98 -4.14 -6.21
CA ALA A 211 15.77 -5.53 -5.84
C ALA A 211 15.57 -6.38 -7.09
N GLY A 212 16.27 -7.50 -7.20
CA GLY A 212 16.25 -8.33 -8.41
C GLY A 212 17.29 -9.43 -8.37
N SER A 213 17.86 -9.75 -9.55
CA SER A 213 19.04 -10.62 -9.65
C SER A 213 20.29 -9.93 -9.08
N THR A 214 21.29 -10.70 -8.67
CA THR A 214 22.55 -10.16 -8.13
C THR A 214 23.26 -9.27 -9.15
N GLU A 215 23.27 -9.67 -10.41
CA GLU A 215 23.90 -8.95 -11.52
C GLU A 215 23.19 -7.64 -11.83
N GLU A 216 21.85 -7.67 -11.89
CA GLU A 216 21.04 -6.47 -12.13
C GLU A 216 21.22 -5.44 -11.01
N VAL A 217 21.16 -5.88 -9.75
CA VAL A 217 21.34 -4.99 -8.59
C VAL A 217 22.75 -4.40 -8.57
N ALA A 218 23.78 -5.21 -8.89
CA ALA A 218 25.15 -4.72 -8.98
C ALA A 218 25.31 -3.66 -10.09
N TRP A 219 24.71 -3.87 -11.26
CA TRP A 219 24.73 -2.91 -12.36
C TRP A 219 23.99 -1.61 -11.99
N GLN A 220 22.77 -1.70 -11.45
CA GLN A 220 21.99 -0.53 -11.05
C GLN A 220 22.70 0.28 -9.96
N ARG A 221 23.37 -0.38 -9.01
CA ARG A 221 24.20 0.31 -8.01
C ARG A 221 25.37 1.05 -8.66
N ALA A 222 26.06 0.45 -9.63
CA ALA A 222 27.16 1.10 -10.33
C ALA A 222 26.69 2.33 -11.12
N GLU A 223 25.53 2.27 -11.77
CA GLU A 223 24.95 3.42 -12.46
C GLU A 223 24.46 4.51 -11.47
N ALA A 224 23.87 4.13 -10.33
CA ALA A 224 23.46 5.08 -9.31
C ALA A 224 24.66 5.88 -8.75
N VAL A 225 25.83 5.26 -8.61
CA VAL A 225 27.05 5.97 -8.18
C VAL A 225 27.46 7.06 -9.17
N LYS A 226 27.23 6.87 -10.48
CA LYS A 226 27.50 7.90 -11.50
C LYS A 226 26.58 9.11 -11.36
N LEU A 227 25.40 8.93 -10.77
CA LEU A 227 24.46 10.02 -10.44
C LEU A 227 24.75 10.67 -9.07
N GLY A 228 25.81 10.23 -8.37
CA GLY A 228 26.25 10.84 -7.11
C GLY A 228 25.82 10.08 -5.84
N PHE A 229 25.12 8.94 -5.95
CA PHE A 229 24.84 8.11 -4.77
C PHE A 229 26.13 7.49 -4.21
N PRO A 230 26.24 7.31 -2.88
CA PRO A 230 27.42 6.71 -2.27
C PRO A 230 27.59 5.24 -2.66
N ALA A 231 28.83 4.82 -2.91
CA ALA A 231 29.15 3.43 -3.20
C ALA A 231 28.92 2.50 -2.00
N ALA A 232 29.06 3.02 -0.77
CA ALA A 232 28.75 2.30 0.46
C ALA A 232 27.22 2.23 0.64
N CYS A 233 26.61 1.23 0.03
CA CYS A 233 25.24 0.83 0.28
C CYS A 233 25.26 -0.24 1.37
N ALA A 234 24.44 -0.10 2.41
CA ALA A 234 24.22 -1.23 3.30
C ALA A 234 23.52 -2.33 2.48
N VAL A 235 24.19 -3.46 2.31
CA VAL A 235 23.61 -4.67 1.72
C VAL A 235 22.97 -5.41 2.90
N MET A 236 21.65 -5.36 3.02
CA MET A 236 20.96 -6.32 3.88
C MET A 236 20.76 -7.58 3.05
N ALA A 237 21.43 -8.67 3.46
CA ALA A 237 21.06 -9.99 2.96
C ALA A 237 19.62 -10.28 3.40
N PRO A 238 18.76 -10.85 2.53
CA PRO A 238 17.41 -11.24 2.89
C PRO A 238 17.43 -12.50 3.76
N ALA A 239 17.93 -12.43 4.99
CA ALA A 239 17.90 -13.55 5.94
C ALA A 239 18.26 -13.12 7.37
N ASP A 240 17.35 -12.42 8.05
CA ASP A 240 17.30 -12.41 9.53
C ASP A 240 15.86 -12.34 10.08
N ASN A 241 14.86 -12.02 9.25
CA ASN A 241 13.44 -12.04 9.66
C ASN A 241 12.54 -12.64 8.57
N PRO A 242 12.02 -13.88 8.75
CA PRO A 242 11.11 -14.51 7.79
C PRO A 242 9.79 -13.73 7.61
N ALA A 243 9.37 -12.88 8.56
CA ALA A 243 8.11 -12.12 8.48
C ALA A 243 8.17 -10.87 7.58
N THR A 244 9.38 -10.37 7.30
CA THR A 244 9.63 -9.28 6.35
C THR A 244 10.78 -9.72 5.46
N PRO A 245 10.51 -10.53 4.44
CA PRO A 245 11.58 -11.16 3.67
C PRO A 245 12.43 -10.15 2.90
N LEU A 246 11.92 -8.92 2.78
CA LEU A 246 12.71 -7.76 2.47
C LEU A 246 12.61 -6.78 3.64
N ALA A 247 13.74 -6.24 4.07
CA ALA A 247 13.81 -5.36 5.24
C ALA A 247 12.82 -4.19 5.11
N PRO A 248 12.09 -3.81 6.17
CA PRO A 248 11.39 -2.53 6.21
C PRO A 248 12.43 -1.44 6.00
N LEU A 249 12.14 -0.44 5.15
CA LEU A 249 13.02 0.72 5.04
C LEU A 249 12.98 1.46 6.39
N PRO A 250 14.01 1.40 7.25
CA PRO A 250 13.89 1.80 8.66
C PRO A 250 13.59 3.29 8.86
N ARG A 251 13.76 4.08 7.79
CA ARG A 251 13.76 5.55 7.79
C ARG A 251 12.44 6.19 8.20
N ASP A 252 11.30 5.60 7.84
CA ASP A 252 10.00 6.24 8.03
C ASP A 252 9.21 5.73 9.25
N SER A 253 9.77 4.76 9.98
CA SER A 253 9.16 4.20 11.20
C SER A 253 8.74 5.28 12.21
N ALA A 254 9.61 6.27 12.48
CA ALA A 254 9.33 7.39 13.36
C ALA A 254 8.19 8.28 12.83
N PHE A 255 8.15 8.52 11.52
CA PHE A 255 7.08 9.28 10.89
C PHE A 255 5.75 8.55 11.08
N TRP A 256 5.68 7.24 10.87
CA TRP A 256 4.43 6.47 10.95
C TRP A 256 4.00 6.15 12.38
N SER A 257 4.92 6.09 13.34
CA SER A 257 4.62 5.79 14.75
C SER A 257 4.14 7.01 15.54
N SER A 258 4.34 8.23 15.02
CA SER A 258 3.96 9.46 15.70
C SER A 258 2.43 9.64 15.78
N SER A 259 1.93 10.04 16.95
CA SER A 259 0.52 10.39 17.19
C SER A 259 0.28 11.90 17.30
N VAL A 260 1.32 12.73 17.09
CA VAL A 260 1.29 14.17 17.38
C VAL A 260 0.31 14.95 16.48
N SER A 261 0.09 14.50 15.25
CA SER A 261 -0.88 15.08 14.31
C SER A 261 -1.31 14.02 13.32
N PRO A 262 -2.51 14.08 12.70
CA PRO A 262 -2.90 13.09 11.72
C PRO A 262 -2.00 13.13 10.47
N VAL A 263 -1.87 11.98 9.80
CA VAL A 263 -1.21 11.91 8.48
C VAL A 263 -2.19 12.38 7.43
N SER A 264 -1.81 13.40 6.68
CA SER A 264 -2.47 13.78 5.44
C SER A 264 -1.72 13.14 4.27
N HIS A 265 -2.49 12.73 3.26
CA HIS A 265 -1.99 12.12 2.02
C HIS A 265 -2.42 12.98 0.84
N SER A 266 -1.54 13.14 -0.15
CA SER A 266 -1.82 13.84 -1.39
C SER A 266 -1.16 13.16 -2.57
N SER A 267 -1.81 13.24 -3.73
CA SER A 267 -1.31 12.70 -4.99
C SER A 267 -1.33 13.81 -6.04
N VAL A 268 -0.21 13.98 -6.73
CA VAL A 268 -0.02 14.89 -7.86
C VAL A 268 0.67 14.14 -9.00
N LEU A 269 0.76 14.74 -10.18
CA LEU A 269 1.66 14.22 -11.21
C LEU A 269 3.10 14.26 -10.66
N PRO A 270 3.95 13.24 -10.92
CA PRO A 270 5.35 13.25 -10.46
C PRO A 270 6.09 14.53 -10.85
N SER A 271 5.84 15.06 -12.04
CA SER A 271 6.39 16.34 -12.53
C SER A 271 6.00 17.57 -11.71
N ASN A 272 4.93 17.49 -10.93
CA ASN A 272 4.42 18.58 -10.09
C ASN A 272 4.79 18.39 -8.60
N LEU A 273 5.53 17.34 -8.25
CA LEU A 273 5.85 17.01 -6.87
C LEU A 273 6.61 18.14 -6.17
N ALA A 274 7.62 18.71 -6.83
CA ALA A 274 8.41 19.82 -6.27
C ALA A 274 7.52 21.01 -5.88
N ALA A 275 6.62 21.42 -6.79
CA ALA A 275 5.68 22.51 -6.56
C ALA A 275 4.66 22.19 -5.45
N ALA A 276 4.26 20.93 -5.31
CA ALA A 276 3.35 20.48 -4.27
C ALA A 276 4.01 20.42 -2.88
N LEU A 277 5.31 20.12 -2.82
CA LEU A 277 6.08 20.04 -1.58
C LEU A 277 6.56 21.41 -1.09
N ALA A 278 6.84 22.36 -1.98
CA ALA A 278 7.39 23.67 -1.62
C ALA A 278 6.60 24.43 -0.51
N PRO A 279 5.25 24.44 -0.51
CA PRO A 279 4.47 25.09 0.55
C PRO A 279 4.61 24.46 1.93
N LEU A 280 5.08 23.20 2.02
CA LEU A 280 5.27 22.53 3.31
C LEU A 280 6.43 23.12 4.12
N GLY A 281 7.38 23.80 3.46
CA GLY A 281 8.56 24.35 4.11
C GLY A 281 9.35 23.28 4.87
N GLN A 282 9.43 23.41 6.20
CA GLN A 282 10.10 22.45 7.08
C GLN A 282 9.15 21.41 7.70
N THR A 283 7.87 21.41 7.32
CA THR A 283 6.92 20.39 7.81
C THR A 283 7.41 19.00 7.41
N PRO A 284 7.52 18.04 8.35
CA PRO A 284 7.96 16.69 8.03
C PRO A 284 7.05 16.01 7.01
N PHE A 285 7.66 15.45 5.97
CA PHE A 285 6.96 14.70 4.93
C PHE A 285 7.78 13.50 4.46
N ILE A 286 7.07 12.58 3.80
CA ILE A 286 7.65 11.51 2.98
C ILE A 286 6.95 11.51 1.64
N ALA A 287 7.72 11.53 0.56
CA ALA A 287 7.23 11.44 -0.80
C ALA A 287 7.74 10.16 -1.47
N ARG A 288 6.80 9.42 -2.07
CA ARG A 288 7.05 8.37 -3.07
C ARG A 288 7.34 9.09 -4.39
N ALA A 289 8.59 9.53 -4.56
CA ALA A 289 8.95 10.57 -5.53
C ALA A 289 8.65 10.17 -6.98
N ALA A 290 8.90 8.90 -7.34
CA ALA A 290 8.58 8.37 -8.66
C ALA A 290 7.07 8.32 -8.97
N ASN A 291 6.20 8.33 -7.95
CA ASN A 291 4.75 8.17 -8.13
C ASN A 291 3.95 9.45 -7.88
N GLY A 292 4.59 10.54 -7.44
CA GLY A 292 3.91 11.79 -7.13
C GLY A 292 2.97 11.72 -5.92
N VAL A 293 3.21 10.76 -5.03
CA VAL A 293 2.43 10.58 -3.80
C VAL A 293 3.26 11.07 -2.63
N PHE A 294 2.68 11.86 -1.73
CA PHE A 294 3.36 12.27 -0.50
C PHE A 294 2.42 12.30 0.70
N TYR A 295 3.04 12.12 1.86
CA TYR A 295 2.44 12.11 3.17
C TYR A 295 3.09 13.19 3.99
N HIS A 296 2.29 13.98 4.71
CA HIS A 296 2.79 14.99 5.62
C HIS A 296 1.89 15.03 6.84
N ARG A 297 2.43 15.49 7.97
CA ARG A 297 1.63 15.69 9.18
C ARG A 297 0.98 17.06 9.12
N SER A 298 -0.34 17.11 9.25
CA SER A 298 -1.10 18.37 9.23
C SER A 298 -2.22 18.30 10.26
N PRO A 299 -2.47 19.37 11.04
CA PRO A 299 -3.65 19.45 11.88
C PRO A 299 -4.93 19.70 11.06
N ALA A 300 -4.79 20.20 9.82
CA ALA A 300 -5.93 20.45 8.95
C ALA A 300 -6.46 19.12 8.37
N PRO A 301 -7.79 18.93 8.36
CA PRO A 301 -8.38 17.71 7.80
C PRO A 301 -8.04 17.58 6.30
N PRO A 302 -8.02 16.34 5.76
CA PRO A 302 -7.87 16.12 4.33
C PRO A 302 -8.88 16.95 3.55
N ARG A 303 -8.45 17.52 2.42
CA ARG A 303 -9.32 18.33 1.57
C ARG A 303 -10.36 17.43 0.91
N ALA A 304 -11.64 17.76 1.10
CA ALA A 304 -12.73 17.04 0.44
C ALA A 304 -12.63 17.14 -1.09
N VAL A 305 -12.81 16.02 -1.78
CA VAL A 305 -12.84 15.98 -3.25
C VAL A 305 -14.22 16.41 -3.74
N ALA A 306 -14.31 17.66 -4.22
CA ALA A 306 -15.50 18.17 -4.88
C ALA A 306 -15.54 17.77 -6.37
N GLY A 307 -16.75 17.71 -6.95
CA GLY A 307 -16.94 17.58 -8.39
C GLY A 307 -17.41 16.20 -8.88
N PRO A 308 -17.15 15.85 -10.16
CA PRO A 308 -17.71 14.64 -10.78
C PRO A 308 -17.36 13.33 -10.07
N VAL A 309 -16.17 13.26 -9.46
CA VAL A 309 -15.68 12.06 -8.76
C VAL A 309 -16.51 11.78 -7.50
N SER A 310 -16.84 12.79 -6.71
CA SER A 310 -17.71 12.60 -5.54
C SER A 310 -19.16 12.34 -5.91
N GLN A 311 -19.64 12.83 -7.07
CA GLN A 311 -20.95 12.44 -7.59
C GLN A 311 -20.99 10.97 -7.99
N LEU A 312 -19.95 10.47 -8.66
CA LEU A 312 -19.83 9.05 -9.02
C LEU A 312 -19.77 8.17 -7.76
N ALA A 313 -18.96 8.54 -6.77
CA ALA A 313 -18.86 7.80 -5.51
C ALA A 313 -20.20 7.70 -4.78
N ARG A 314 -20.98 8.80 -4.70
CA ARG A 314 -22.33 8.77 -4.12
C ARG A 314 -23.26 7.83 -4.87
N ARG A 315 -23.26 7.87 -6.21
CA ARG A 315 -24.09 6.97 -7.02
C ARG A 315 -23.71 5.50 -6.82
N LEU A 316 -22.42 5.20 -6.70
CA LEU A 316 -21.95 3.85 -6.40
C LEU A 316 -22.38 3.42 -4.99
N LYS A 317 -22.25 4.31 -4.01
CA LYS A 317 -22.70 4.07 -2.64
C LYS A 317 -24.21 3.76 -2.61
N ASP A 318 -25.03 4.58 -3.26
CA ASP A 318 -26.49 4.37 -3.34
C ASP A 318 -26.85 3.03 -4.01
N ALA A 319 -26.05 2.58 -4.99
CA ALA A 319 -26.30 1.33 -5.70
C ALA A 319 -25.91 0.08 -4.88
N PHE A 320 -24.83 0.15 -4.10
CA PHE A 320 -24.33 -0.99 -3.31
C PHE A 320 -24.92 -1.05 -1.89
N ASP A 321 -25.32 0.11 -1.36
CA ASP A 321 -25.85 0.26 -0.01
C ASP A 321 -26.91 1.39 0.04
N PRO A 322 -28.12 1.14 -0.49
CA PRO A 322 -29.18 2.15 -0.57
C PRO A 322 -29.71 2.61 0.79
N HIS A 323 -29.35 1.92 1.88
CA HIS A 323 -29.72 2.29 3.25
C HIS A 323 -28.56 2.94 4.01
N HIS A 324 -27.40 3.11 3.37
CA HIS A 324 -26.22 3.75 3.94
C HIS A 324 -25.85 3.16 5.30
N ILE A 325 -25.92 1.83 5.42
CA ILE A 325 -25.54 1.14 6.66
C ILE A 325 -24.04 0.96 6.76
N LEU A 326 -23.30 0.86 5.66
CA LEU A 326 -21.84 0.75 5.63
C LEU A 326 -21.21 2.16 5.69
N PRO A 327 -19.92 2.29 6.05
CA PRO A 327 -19.24 3.58 6.09
C PRO A 327 -19.36 4.38 4.79
N ASP A 328 -19.32 5.71 4.88
CA ASP A 328 -19.25 6.57 3.71
C ASP A 328 -17.83 6.63 3.14
N LEU A 329 -17.74 6.71 1.81
CA LEU A 329 -16.47 6.97 1.14
C LEU A 329 -16.12 8.46 1.30
N THR A 330 -15.29 8.77 2.29
CA THR A 330 -14.72 10.11 2.49
C THR A 330 -13.62 10.35 1.45
N LEU A 331 -13.98 10.99 0.33
CA LEU A 331 -13.02 11.39 -0.72
C LEU A 331 -12.30 12.69 -0.36
#